data_AF-A0AAP8QGN8-F1
#
_entry.id   AF-A0AAP8QGN8-F1
#
_cell.length_a   1.000
_cell.length_b   1.000
_cell.length_c   1.000
_cell.angle_alpha   90.00
_cell.angle_beta   90.00
_cell.angle_gamma   90.00
#
_symmetry.space_group_name_H-M   'P 1'
#
loop_
_entity.id
_entity.type
_entity.pdbx_description
1 polymer ?
#
loop_
_entity_poly.entity_id
_entity_poly.type
_entity_poly.pdbx_seq_one_letter_code
_entity_poly.pdbx_strand_id
1 'polypeptide(L)'
;MEHKQTDLITRDMVHEFNNILKDERSIIRLHITGESGTVDIKLKEDTYIKMDFILNFEDYFYNKLKDFFASKGIDDLQFNNSRSCFWKVE
;
A
#
# COMPACT_ATOMS: atom_id res chain seq x y z
N MET A 1 31.87 2.57 3.33
CA MET A 1 30.86 3.11 2.41
C MET A 1 29.54 2.55 2.90
N GLU A 2 28.83 3.33 3.70
CA GLU A 2 27.51 2.93 4.22
C GLU A 2 26.54 2.91 3.05
N HIS A 3 25.92 1.76 2.82
CA HIS A 3 24.78 1.67 1.92
C HIS A 3 23.68 2.56 2.51
N LYS A 4 23.43 3.71 1.90
CA LYS A 4 22.22 4.51 2.15
C LYS A 4 21.04 3.62 1.75
N GLN A 5 20.51 2.86 2.72
CA GLN A 5 19.33 2.05 2.51
C GLN A 5 18.23 3.02 2.08
N THR A 6 17.67 2.78 0.90
CA THR A 6 16.70 3.69 0.31
C THR A 6 15.45 3.59 1.17
N ASP A 7 15.20 4.62 1.97
CA ASP A 7 14.13 4.68 2.95
C ASP A 7 12.71 4.64 2.36
N LEU A 8 12.57 4.59 1.03
CA LEU A 8 11.29 4.69 0.35
C LEU A 8 10.56 3.35 0.27
N ILE A 9 9.24 3.40 0.23
CA ILE A 9 8.42 2.23 -0.13
C ILE A 9 8.78 1.82 -1.56
N THR A 10 9.21 0.56 -1.71
CA THR A 10 9.67 0.03 -2.99
C THR A 10 8.56 -0.68 -3.76
N ARG A 11 8.74 -0.82 -5.08
CA ARG A 11 7.83 -1.61 -5.94
C ARG A 11 7.74 -3.07 -5.50
N ASP A 12 8.84 -3.64 -5.01
CA ASP A 12 8.89 -5.04 -4.58
C ASP A 12 8.05 -5.26 -3.32
N MET A 13 8.12 -4.34 -2.33
CA MET A 13 7.26 -4.38 -1.14
C MET A 13 5.77 -4.32 -1.53
N VAL A 14 5.42 -3.40 -2.45
CA VAL A 14 4.05 -3.25 -2.96
C VAL A 14 3.59 -4.53 -3.68
N HIS A 15 4.46 -5.13 -4.50
CA HIS A 15 4.16 -6.37 -5.21
C HIS A 15 3.97 -7.55 -4.27
N GLU A 16 4.81 -7.68 -3.25
CA GLU A 16 4.69 -8.72 -2.22
C GLU A 16 3.38 -8.59 -1.43
N PHE A 17 3.02 -7.39 -0.98
CA PHE A 17 1.73 -7.19 -0.30
C PHE A 17 0.53 -7.47 -1.23
N ASN A 18 0.63 -7.10 -2.51
CA ASN A 18 -0.39 -7.45 -3.51
C ASN A 18 -0.54 -8.96 -3.71
N ASN A 19 0.53 -9.75 -3.57
CA ASN A 19 0.45 -11.20 -3.60
C ASN A 19 -0.27 -11.76 -2.36
N ILE A 20 -0.02 -11.21 -1.17
CA ILE A 20 -0.79 -11.54 0.05
C ILE A 20 -2.29 -11.28 -0.16
N LEU A 21 -2.65 -10.10 -0.67
CA LEU A 21 -4.04 -9.75 -0.98
C LEU A 21 -4.66 -10.67 -2.04
N LYS A 22 -3.87 -11.10 -3.02
CA LYS A 22 -4.31 -12.03 -4.06
C LYS A 22 -4.59 -13.43 -3.50
N ASP A 23 -3.70 -13.95 -2.66
CA ASP A 23 -3.85 -15.26 -2.03
C ASP A 23 -5.08 -15.30 -1.10
N GLU A 24 -5.40 -14.16 -0.48
CA GLU A 24 -6.60 -13.95 0.32
C GLU A 24 -7.86 -13.65 -0.51
N ARG A 25 -7.76 -13.69 -1.84
CA ARG A 25 -8.84 -13.41 -2.79
C ARG A 25 -9.47 -12.02 -2.62
N SER A 26 -8.72 -11.07 -2.06
CA SER A 26 -9.13 -9.68 -1.95
C SER A 26 -9.15 -9.01 -3.34
N ILE A 27 -10.10 -8.09 -3.53
CA ILE A 27 -10.18 -7.22 -4.70
C ILE A 27 -9.33 -5.94 -4.55
N ILE A 28 -8.72 -5.70 -3.38
CA ILE A 28 -7.93 -4.51 -3.10
C ILE A 28 -6.53 -4.65 -3.70
N ARG A 29 -5.98 -3.59 -4.31
CA ARG A 29 -4.62 -3.56 -4.84
C ARG A 29 -3.93 -2.25 -4.47
N LEU A 30 -2.65 -2.36 -4.17
CA LEU A 30 -1.76 -1.23 -3.95
C LEU A 30 -1.10 -0.83 -5.27
N HIS A 31 -0.97 0.47 -5.51
CA HIS A 31 -0.31 1.02 -6.68
C HIS A 31 0.63 2.16 -6.27
N ILE A 32 1.93 2.00 -6.55
CA ILE A 32 2.90 3.07 -6.29
C ILE A 32 2.67 4.22 -7.28
N THR A 33 2.68 5.45 -6.78
CA THR A 33 2.54 6.66 -7.58
C THR A 33 3.79 7.53 -7.45
N GLY A 34 4.30 7.98 -8.58
CA GLY A 34 5.50 8.83 -8.65
C GLY A 34 6.80 8.13 -8.22
N GLU A 35 7.85 8.93 -8.05
CA GLU A 35 9.17 8.49 -7.58
C GLU A 35 9.30 8.57 -6.05
N SER A 36 8.34 9.19 -5.36
CA SER A 36 8.34 9.47 -3.92
C SER A 36 7.93 8.30 -3.02
N GLY A 37 7.59 7.14 -3.57
CA GLY A 37 7.14 5.99 -2.78
C GLY A 37 5.74 6.15 -2.20
N THR A 38 4.94 7.10 -2.70
CA THR A 38 3.52 7.22 -2.35
C THR A 38 2.75 6.02 -2.91
N VAL A 39 1.79 5.49 -2.16
CA VAL A 39 1.02 4.30 -2.54
C VAL A 39 -0.47 4.58 -2.44
N ASP A 40 -1.16 4.41 -3.56
CA ASP A 40 -2.61 4.42 -3.60
C ASP A 40 -3.17 3.02 -3.30
N ILE A 41 -4.28 2.98 -2.58
CA ILE A 41 -5.08 1.77 -2.36
C ILE A 41 -6.31 1.84 -3.27
N LYS A 42 -6.43 0.91 -4.21
CA LYS A 42 -7.49 0.87 -5.24
C LYS A 42 -8.16 -0.49 -5.29
N LEU A 43 -9.25 -0.60 -6.03
CA LEU A 43 -9.76 -1.90 -6.45
C LEU A 43 -8.94 -2.41 -7.65
N LYS A 44 -8.88 -3.74 -7.78
CA LYS A 44 -8.37 -4.42 -8.97
C LYS A 44 -9.19 -3.97 -10.18
N GLU A 45 -8.50 -3.56 -11.25
CA GLU A 45 -9.13 -3.25 -12.54
C GLU A 45 -10.02 -4.39 -13.02
N ASP A 46 -11.26 -4.03 -13.34
CA ASP A 46 -12.29 -4.95 -13.82
C ASP A 46 -13.17 -4.21 -14.84
N THR A 47 -13.42 -4.84 -15.99
CA THR A 47 -14.18 -4.23 -17.09
C THR A 47 -15.63 -3.90 -16.71
N TYR A 48 -16.17 -4.52 -15.68
CA TYR A 48 -17.54 -4.31 -15.22
C TYR A 48 -17.65 -3.36 -14.03
N ILE A 49 -16.53 -2.93 -13.43
CA ILE A 49 -16.51 -2.10 -12.22
C ILE A 49 -15.84 -0.76 -12.54
N LYS A 50 -16.61 0.34 -12.44
CA LYS A 50 -16.02 1.68 -12.47
C LYS A 50 -15.22 1.94 -11.19
N MET A 51 -14.10 2.64 -11.32
CA MET A 51 -13.14 2.89 -10.22
C MET A 51 -13.46 4.14 -9.39
N ASP A 52 -14.66 4.69 -9.51
CA ASP A 52 -15.12 5.92 -8.85
C ASP A 52 -15.77 5.68 -7.47
N PHE A 53 -15.73 4.46 -6.95
CA PHE A 53 -16.23 4.15 -5.61
C PHE A 53 -15.29 4.61 -4.50
N ILE A 54 -15.86 5.14 -3.43
CA ILE A 54 -15.16 5.38 -2.16
C ILE A 54 -15.00 4.03 -1.46
N LEU A 55 -13.77 3.67 -1.12
CA LEU A 55 -13.46 2.45 -0.39
C LEU A 55 -13.41 2.73 1.10
N ASN A 56 -14.28 2.05 1.85
CA ASN A 56 -14.27 2.05 3.30
C ASN A 56 -13.60 0.75 3.77
N PHE A 57 -12.31 0.81 4.05
CA PHE A 57 -11.56 -0.35 4.54
C PHE A 57 -11.75 -0.53 6.04
N GLU A 58 -11.84 -1.78 6.48
CA GLU A 58 -11.86 -2.15 7.90
C GLU A 58 -10.49 -1.93 8.55
N ASP A 59 -10.45 -1.67 9.86
CA ASP A 59 -9.20 -1.47 10.60
C ASP A 59 -8.24 -2.67 10.50
N TYR A 60 -8.78 -3.88 10.34
CA TYR A 60 -7.98 -5.08 10.07
C TYR A 60 -7.04 -4.93 8.86
N PHE A 61 -7.52 -4.32 7.78
CA PHE A 61 -6.71 -4.09 6.58
C PHE A 61 -5.51 -3.19 6.89
N TYR A 62 -5.74 -2.10 7.61
CA TYR A 62 -4.69 -1.14 7.94
C TYR A 62 -3.67 -1.69 8.93
N ASN A 63 -4.11 -2.48 9.91
CA ASN A 63 -3.20 -3.12 10.85
C ASN A 63 -2.28 -4.09 10.10
N LYS A 64 -2.84 -4.93 9.23
CA LYS A 64 -2.08 -5.84 8.39
C LYS A 64 -1.09 -5.12 7.47
N LEU A 65 -1.53 -4.01 6.88
CA LEU A 65 -0.70 -3.17 6.02
C LEU A 65 0.48 -2.58 6.81
N LYS A 66 0.22 -1.99 7.97
CA LYS A 66 1.26 -1.45 8.86
C LYS A 66 2.24 -2.53 9.31
N ASP A 67 1.75 -3.68 9.78
CA ASP A 67 2.59 -4.80 10.23
C ASP A 67 3.51 -5.31 9.11
N PHE A 68 2.98 -5.42 7.89
CA PHE A 68 3.77 -5.80 6.73
C PHE A 68 4.88 -4.79 6.45
N PHE A 69 4.57 -3.50 6.36
CA PHE A 69 5.57 -2.48 6.03
C PHE A 69 6.60 -2.28 7.16
N ALA A 70 6.19 -2.38 8.42
CA ALA A 70 7.10 -2.40 9.57
C ALA A 70 8.07 -3.58 9.49
N SER A 71 7.60 -4.77 9.09
CA SER A 71 8.48 -5.94 8.87
C SER A 71 9.53 -5.74 7.76
N LYS A 72 9.36 -4.71 6.92
CA LYS A 72 10.28 -4.31 5.85
C LYS A 72 11.13 -3.07 6.21
N GLY A 73 11.07 -2.61 7.46
CA GLY A 73 11.80 -1.44 7.94
C GLY A 73 11.12 -0.09 7.65
N ILE A 74 9.80 -0.10 7.41
CA ILE A 74 8.99 1.11 7.22
C ILE A 74 8.02 1.20 8.40
N ASP A 75 8.50 1.76 9.52
CA ASP A 75 7.78 1.74 10.79
C ASP A 75 6.60 2.72 10.83
N ASP A 76 6.75 3.87 10.18
CA ASP A 76 5.74 4.93 10.20
C ASP A 76 5.13 5.20 8.82
N LEU A 77 3.82 4.96 8.73
CA LEU A 77 2.99 5.27 7.57
C LEU A 77 2.00 6.39 7.91
N GLN A 78 2.02 7.45 7.11
CA GLN A 78 0.97 8.46 7.09
C GLN A 78 -0.06 8.16 6.02
N PHE A 79 -1.30 8.56 6.27
CA PHE A 79 -2.42 8.36 5.38
C PHE A 79 -3.07 9.70 5.04
N ASN A 80 -3.63 9.81 3.85
CA ASN A 80 -4.51 10.94 3.54
C ASN A 80 -5.83 10.85 4.34
N ASN A 81 -6.64 11.92 4.29
CA ASN A 81 -7.89 12.01 5.06
C ASN A 81 -8.89 10.88 4.76
N SER A 82 -8.92 10.37 3.52
CA SER A 82 -9.78 9.24 3.13
C SER A 82 -9.16 7.87 3.39
N ARG A 83 -7.93 7.83 3.93
CA ARG A 83 -7.12 6.61 4.14
C ARG A 83 -6.97 5.75 2.88
N SER A 84 -7.12 6.34 1.70
CA SER A 84 -7.01 5.67 0.38
C SER A 84 -5.62 5.80 -0.24
N CYS A 85 -4.73 6.54 0.40
CA CYS A 85 -3.36 6.78 -0.04
C CYS A 85 -2.47 6.86 1.20
N PHE A 86 -1.25 6.37 1.11
CA PHE A 86 -0.27 6.42 2.18
C PHE A 86 1.15 6.61 1.68
N TRP A 87 2.02 7.05 2.58
CA TRP A 87 3.45 7.26 2.34
C TRP A 87 4.22 7.04 3.63
N LYS A 88 5.52 6.74 3.51
CA LYS A 88 6.43 6.76 4.65
C LYS A 88 6.62 8.19 5.13
N VAL A 89 6.72 8.37 6.45
CA VAL A 89 7.33 9.56 7.05
C VAL A 89 8.68 9.25 7.68
N GLU A 90 9.54 10.26 7.73
CA GLU A 90 10.83 10.24 8.45
C GLU A 90 10.62 10.26 9.97
#